data_AF-A0A822Z5Q3-F1
#
_entry.id   AF-A0A822Z5Q3-F1
#
_cell.length_a   1.000
_cell.length_b   1.000
_cell.length_c   1.000
_cell.angle_alpha   90.00
_cell.angle_beta   90.00
_cell.angle_gamma   90.00
#
_symmetry.space_group_name_H-M   'P 1'
#
loop_
_entity.id
_entity.type
_entity.pdbx_description
1 polymer ?
#
loop_
_entity_poly.entity_id
_entity_poly.type
_entity_poly.pdbx_seq_one_letter_code
_entity_poly.pdbx_strand_id
1 'polypeptide(L)'
;MAKRNLTRIWNFTNPGVVSHNEILEMYQGYIDPNFVWKNFTLEEQEKGIIAPRRNNDLDTTKLKEFPELLPIKESLIKYVFKPNQKTSAA
;
A
#
# COMPACT_ATOMS: atom_id res chain seq x y z
N MET A 1 -3.37 18.45 -8.99
CA MET A 1 -4.10 19.40 -8.12
C MET A 1 -3.82 20.86 -8.50
N ALA A 2 -2.60 21.37 -8.30
CA ALA A 2 -2.26 22.78 -8.53
C ALA A 2 -2.59 23.29 -9.95
N LYS A 3 -2.21 22.57 -11.01
CA LYS A 3 -2.55 22.93 -12.41
C LYS A 3 -4.05 23.04 -12.70
N ARG A 4 -4.90 22.40 -11.88
CA ARG A 4 -6.37 22.43 -11.99
C ARG A 4 -7.01 23.38 -10.97
N ASN A 5 -6.22 24.16 -10.22
CA ASN A 5 -6.67 25.05 -9.16
C ASN A 5 -7.58 24.38 -8.11
N LEU A 6 -7.38 23.08 -7.86
CA LEU A 6 -8.12 22.35 -6.83
C LEU A 6 -7.59 22.75 -5.45
N THR A 7 -8.48 23.23 -4.59
CA THR A 7 -8.16 23.74 -3.24
C THR A 7 -8.83 22.89 -2.15
N ARG A 8 -8.65 23.30 -0.88
CA ARG A 8 -9.13 22.59 0.33
C ARG A 8 -8.45 21.24 0.54
N ILE A 9 -8.94 20.47 1.51
CA ILE A 9 -8.35 19.21 1.96
C ILE A 9 -8.83 18.06 1.07
N TRP A 10 -7.92 17.13 0.80
CA TRP A 10 -8.14 15.91 0.04
C TRP A 10 -7.45 14.76 0.78
N ASN A 11 -8.16 13.65 0.98
CA ASN A 11 -7.50 12.38 1.29
C ASN A 11 -6.68 11.97 0.08
N PHE A 12 -5.43 11.57 0.28
CA PHE A 12 -4.46 11.39 -0.81
C PHE A 12 -3.81 10.00 -0.81
N THR A 13 -4.64 8.99 -0.66
CA THR A 13 -4.28 7.57 -0.79
C THR A 13 -4.99 6.96 -2.00
N ASN A 14 -4.45 5.87 -2.54
CA ASN A 14 -5.18 5.08 -3.54
C ASN A 14 -6.50 4.57 -2.94
N PRO A 15 -7.56 4.38 -3.75
CA PRO A 15 -8.80 3.77 -3.30
C PRO A 15 -8.60 2.34 -2.76
N GLY A 16 -9.33 2.03 -1.70
CA GLY A 16 -9.30 0.74 -1.03
C GLY A 16 -8.18 0.62 0.00
N VAL A 17 -8.12 -0.55 0.65
CA VAL A 17 -7.17 -0.86 1.71
C VAL A 17 -6.27 -2.02 1.32
N VAL A 18 -5.10 -2.08 1.94
CA VAL A 18 -4.19 -3.21 1.85
C VAL A 18 -3.57 -3.45 3.23
N SER A 19 -3.44 -4.71 3.60
CA SER A 19 -2.78 -5.14 4.83
C SER A 19 -1.29 -5.39 4.60
N HIS A 20 -0.54 -5.43 5.70
CA HIS A 20 0.89 -5.78 5.65
C HIS A 20 1.12 -7.16 5.02
N ASN A 21 0.31 -8.17 5.37
CA ASN A 21 0.46 -9.52 4.82
C ASN A 21 0.23 -9.56 3.30
N GLU A 22 -0.78 -8.86 2.78
CA GLU A 22 -1.01 -8.80 1.33
C GLU A 22 0.17 -8.15 0.59
N ILE A 23 0.82 -7.13 1.17
CA ILE A 23 2.04 -6.54 0.60
C ILE A 23 3.20 -7.54 0.64
N LEU A 24 3.38 -8.27 1.74
CA LEU A 24 4.45 -9.25 1.89
C LEU A 24 4.25 -10.47 0.97
N GLU A 25 3.00 -10.89 0.72
CA GLU A 25 2.67 -11.89 -0.28
C GLU A 25 3.02 -11.42 -1.70
N MET A 26 2.70 -10.16 -2.04
CA MET A 26 3.15 -9.57 -3.31
C MET A 26 4.67 -9.50 -3.39
N TYR A 27 5.35 -9.13 -2.30
CA TYR A 27 6.81 -9.11 -2.26
C TYR A 27 7.39 -10.50 -2.48
N GLN A 28 6.85 -11.52 -1.84
CA GLN A 28 7.28 -12.91 -2.03
C GLN A 28 7.04 -13.37 -3.47
N GLY A 29 5.86 -13.05 -4.04
CA GLY A 29 5.49 -13.47 -5.40
C GLY A 29 6.25 -12.76 -6.52
N TYR A 30 6.62 -11.48 -6.34
CA TYR A 30 7.24 -10.68 -7.41
C TYR A 30 8.74 -10.43 -7.20
N ILE A 31 9.26 -10.45 -5.97
CA ILE A 31 10.62 -9.99 -5.67
C ILE A 31 11.51 -11.11 -5.13
N ASP A 32 11.05 -11.83 -4.10
CA ASP A 32 11.83 -12.87 -3.44
C ASP A 32 10.95 -14.02 -2.91
N PRO A 33 10.84 -15.14 -3.66
CA PRO A 33 10.03 -16.29 -3.25
C PRO A 33 10.43 -16.92 -1.92
N ASN A 34 11.69 -16.74 -1.48
CA ASN A 34 12.21 -17.30 -0.24
C ASN A 34 12.02 -16.37 0.96
N PHE A 35 11.45 -15.19 0.76
CA PHE A 35 11.19 -14.25 1.84
C PHE A 35 10.16 -14.84 2.82
N VAL A 36 10.50 -14.80 4.11
CA VAL A 36 9.64 -15.27 5.21
C VAL A 36 9.45 -14.17 6.24
N TRP A 37 8.27 -14.12 6.85
CA TRP A 37 7.95 -13.18 7.91
C TRP A 37 7.17 -13.88 9.03
N LYS A 38 7.07 -13.19 10.17
CA LYS A 38 6.23 -13.59 11.29
C LYS A 38 5.31 -12.44 11.65
N ASN A 39 4.06 -12.76 11.92
CA ASN A 39 3.10 -11.80 12.47
C ASN A 39 3.30 -11.68 13.98
N PHE A 40 2.82 -10.56 14.52
CA PHE A 40 2.79 -10.29 15.95
C PHE A 40 1.37 -10.05 16.42
N THR A 41 1.11 -10.31 17.69
CA THR A 41 -0.12 -9.85 18.35
C THR A 41 -0.04 -8.35 18.66
N LEU A 42 -1.18 -7.71 18.92
CA LEU A 42 -1.20 -6.30 19.31
C LEU A 42 -0.44 -6.06 20.62
N GLU A 43 -0.50 -7.00 21.56
CA GLU A 43 0.23 -6.94 22.83
C GLU A 43 1.75 -6.97 22.63
N GLU A 44 2.22 -7.80 21.70
CA GLU A 44 3.63 -7.83 21.31
C GLU A 44 4.04 -6.52 20.63
N GLN A 45 3.18 -5.97 19.78
CA GLN A 45 3.42 -4.71 19.10
C GLN A 45 3.52 -3.54 20.10
N GLU A 46 2.63 -3.46 21.08
CA GLU A 46 2.61 -2.41 22.12
C GLU A 46 3.90 -2.37 22.93
N LYS A 47 4.48 -3.52 23.25
CA LYS A 47 5.77 -3.60 23.96
C LYS A 47 6.94 -3.06 23.13
N GLY A 48 6.82 -3.02 21.81
CA GLY A 48 7.87 -2.61 20.88
C GLY A 48 7.78 -1.19 20.35
N ILE A 49 6.68 -0.46 20.59
CA ILE A 49 6.45 0.89 20.04
C ILE A 49 6.25 1.93 21.14
N ILE A 50 6.79 3.13 20.93
CA ILE A 50 6.66 4.25 21.88
C ILE A 50 5.21 4.77 21.93
N ALA A 51 4.45 4.61 20.84
CA ALA A 51 3.05 5.03 20.77
C ALA A 51 2.26 4.14 19.80
N PRO A 52 0.95 3.91 20.06
CA PRO A 52 0.06 3.17 19.16
C PRO A 52 0.02 3.75 17.74
N ARG A 53 -0.16 2.89 16.75
CA ARG A 53 -0.32 3.27 15.34
C ARG A 53 -1.79 3.25 14.95
N ARG A 54 -2.22 4.23 14.17
CA ARG A 54 -3.59 4.28 13.65
C ARG A 54 -3.72 3.38 12.43
N ASN A 55 -4.79 2.59 12.40
CA ASN A 55 -5.23 1.81 11.25
C ASN A 55 -6.55 2.41 10.77
N ASN A 56 -6.58 3.03 9.60
CA ASN A 56 -7.78 3.66 9.05
C ASN A 56 -7.88 3.47 7.55
N ASP A 57 -9.10 3.50 7.05
CA ASP A 57 -9.43 3.70 5.65
C ASP A 57 -9.76 5.19 5.44
N LEU A 58 -9.30 5.77 4.32
CA LEU A 58 -9.57 7.16 3.97
C LEU A 58 -10.54 7.19 2.80
N ASP A 59 -11.66 7.90 2.97
CA ASP A 59 -12.62 8.08 1.88
C ASP A 59 -11.97 8.81 0.70
N THR A 60 -11.92 8.13 -0.44
CA THR A 60 -11.35 8.61 -1.70
C THR A 60 -12.42 9.11 -2.67
N THR A 61 -13.68 9.24 -2.25
CA THR A 61 -14.78 9.69 -3.12
C THR A 61 -14.47 11.01 -3.82
N LYS A 62 -13.84 11.97 -3.12
CA LYS A 62 -13.40 13.23 -3.73
C LYS A 62 -12.32 13.00 -4.82
N LEU A 63 -11.36 12.11 -4.56
CA LEU A 63 -10.29 11.78 -5.52
C LEU A 63 -10.78 11.06 -6.78
N LYS A 64 -12.00 10.52 -6.81
CA LYS A 64 -12.58 9.89 -8.00
C LYS A 64 -12.75 10.86 -9.19
N GLU A 65 -12.57 12.16 -8.97
CA GLU A 65 -12.36 13.15 -10.05
C GLU A 65 -11.17 12.82 -10.97
N PHE A 66 -10.26 11.94 -10.53
CA PHE A 66 -9.17 11.39 -11.31
C PHE A 66 -9.48 9.93 -11.68
N PRO A 67 -10.21 9.67 -12.79
CA PRO A 67 -10.67 8.31 -13.12
C PRO A 67 -9.53 7.33 -13.43
N GLU A 68 -8.35 7.85 -13.79
CA GLU A 68 -7.12 7.09 -14.03
C GLU A 68 -6.47 6.56 -12.73
N LEU A 69 -6.96 7.00 -11.55
CA LEU A 69 -6.40 6.62 -10.26
C LEU A 69 -6.73 5.15 -9.95
N LEU A 70 -5.70 4.32 -9.92
CA LEU A 70 -5.84 2.90 -9.66
C LEU A 70 -6.11 2.61 -8.17
N PRO A 71 -6.90 1.57 -7.85
CA PRO A 71 -6.97 1.00 -6.51
C PRO A 71 -5.59 0.58 -5.99
N ILE A 72 -5.41 0.55 -4.66
CA ILE A 72 -4.09 0.37 -4.05
C ILE A 72 -3.36 -0.90 -4.52
N LYS A 73 -4.05 -2.04 -4.61
CA LYS A 73 -3.45 -3.32 -5.00
C LYS A 73 -2.98 -3.32 -6.46
N GLU A 74 -3.80 -2.76 -7.36
CA GLU A 74 -3.45 -2.63 -8.78
C GLU A 74 -2.30 -1.64 -9.01
N SER A 75 -2.33 -0.51 -8.29
CA SER A 75 -1.27 0.51 -8.31
C SER A 75 0.07 -0.10 -7.86
N LEU A 76 0.07 -0.85 -6.75
CA LEU A 76 1.25 -1.56 -6.26
C LEU A 76 1.79 -2.54 -7.29
N ILE A 77 0.94 -3.37 -7.90
CA ILE A 77 1.38 -4.33 -8.92
C ILE A 77 1.97 -3.61 -10.13
N LYS A 78 1.27 -2.61 -10.68
CA LYS A 78 1.67 -1.94 -11.92
C LYS A 78 2.93 -1.10 -11.76
N TYR A 79 3.02 -0.31 -10.69
CA TYR A 79 4.06 0.71 -10.55
C TYR A 79 5.21 0.30 -9.61
N VAL A 80 5.01 -0.70 -8.74
CA VAL A 80 6.03 -1.13 -7.77
C VAL A 80 6.51 -2.54 -8.06
N PHE A 81 5.64 -3.55 -8.03
CA PHE A 81 6.08 -4.94 -8.07
C PHE A 81 6.49 -5.42 -9.46
N LYS A 82 5.69 -5.17 -10.51
CA LYS A 82 6.06 -5.59 -11.87
C LYS A 82 7.37 -4.95 -12.37
N PRO A 83 7.60 -3.63 -12.20
CA PRO A 83 8.85 -3.02 -12.67
C PRO A 83 10.10 -3.52 -11.91
N ASN A 84 9.93 -3.93 -10.65
CA ASN A 84 11.02 -4.46 -9.82
C ASN A 84 11.09 -5.99 -9.80
N GLN A 85 10.24 -6.66 -10.60
CA GLN A 85 10.18 -8.11 -10.63
C GLN A 85 11.55 -8.64 -11.05
N LYS A 86 12.19 -9.40 -10.17
CA LYS A 86 13.44 -10.06 -10.51
C LYS A 86 13.09 -11.15 -11.53
N THR A 87 13.52 -10.96 -12.77
CA THR A 87 13.62 -12.07 -13.71
C THR A 87 14.63 -13.02 -13.09
N SER A 88 14.18 -14.24 -12.76
CA SER A 88 15.09 -15.31 -12.41
C SER A 88 16.19 -15.33 -13.48
N ALA A 89 17.42 -15.00 -13.11
CA ALA A 89 18.54 -15.22 -14.00
C ALA A 89 18.51 -16.71 -14.37
N ALA A 90 18.31 -17.00 -15.65
CA ALA A 90 18.40 -18.34 -16.19
C ALA A 90 19.82 -18.90 -16.01
#